data_AF-A0A2V8SCJ5-F1
#
_entry.id   AF-A0A2V8SCJ5-F1
#
_cell.length_a   1.000
_cell.length_b   1.000
_cell.length_c   1.000
_cell.angle_alpha   90.00
_cell.angle_beta   90.00
_cell.angle_gamma   90.00
#
_symmetry.space_group_name_H-M   'P 1'
#
loop_
_entity.id
_entity.type
_entity.pdbx_description
1 polymer ?
#
loop_
_entity_poly.entity_id
_entity_poly.type
_entity_poly.pdbx_seq_one_letter_code
_entity_poly.pdbx_strand_id
1 'polypeptide(L)'
;MTGATLSEDDDSDAFVSHPSGFVFRSLKKVGRKLTFPPLSRVLKNMMPTKILRPRARRLALTRPTNRTRTLLKAIALLLLVCASAPAQTAKLPTPDKIINDYVKAVGGRKRLAALRDATYEWSVRQNGADAGTARTQVKTTGALRTDFILADGERDAAANARTAWTRTSDGHLRTLTDSEAFAARLQALLEASWFADYKKQKVLARTVARDTLGGEPAYSVEFATRAGARLRYWFGATSKLLLQMADDARHVRVRFSEWRAQAGSPLQLEPHRVEIEREGEGTLALTLQSASYNTNLADSIFEPPSDSTLDIPALLRELSKSEEGDREGLRGLPHRKLRLGAEARRRERLAAHARARGQGGEARRRRA
;
A
#
# COMPACT_ATOMS: atom_id res chain seq x y z
N MET A 1 -45.06 -27.12 54.23
CA MET A 1 -44.10 -26.31 55.01
C MET A 1 -42.81 -26.36 54.22
N THR A 2 -42.31 -25.40 53.46
CA THR A 2 -42.36 -23.92 53.28
C THR A 2 -41.63 -23.76 51.93
N GLY A 3 -42.04 -23.06 50.86
CA GLY A 3 -42.77 -21.81 50.71
C GLY A 3 -41.78 -20.66 50.44
N ALA A 4 -41.52 -20.29 49.17
CA ALA A 4 -41.00 -18.98 48.68
C ALA A 4 -40.74 -19.07 47.16
N THR A 5 -41.62 -18.60 46.25
CA THR A 5 -41.96 -17.24 45.78
C THR A 5 -41.16 -16.77 44.56
N LEU A 6 -41.90 -16.58 43.46
CA LEU A 6 -41.60 -15.79 42.27
C LEU A 6 -41.24 -14.33 42.60
N SER A 7 -40.43 -13.72 41.75
CA SER A 7 -40.59 -12.31 41.36
C SER A 7 -40.21 -12.15 39.89
N GLU A 8 -41.24 -12.03 39.05
CA GLU A 8 -41.22 -11.25 37.82
C GLU A 8 -41.04 -9.78 38.20
N ASP A 9 -40.09 -9.10 37.58
CA ASP A 9 -40.14 -7.64 37.44
C ASP A 9 -39.77 -7.30 35.99
N ASP A 10 -40.83 -6.92 35.29
CA ASP A 10 -40.94 -6.29 33.99
C ASP A 10 -40.86 -4.79 34.23
N ASP A 11 -39.78 -4.12 33.82
CA ASP A 11 -39.72 -2.67 33.76
C ASP A 11 -39.19 -2.26 32.38
N SER A 12 -40.13 -2.25 31.45
CA SER A 12 -40.10 -1.46 30.24
C SER A 12 -40.16 0.02 30.58
N ASP A 13 -39.06 0.75 30.40
CA ASP A 13 -39.08 2.21 30.38
C ASP A 13 -38.67 2.77 29.02
N ALA A 14 -39.64 3.48 28.45
CA ALA A 14 -39.65 4.09 27.15
C ALA A 14 -38.72 5.32 27.11
N PHE A 15 -37.66 5.27 26.29
CA PHE A 15 -36.94 6.48 25.92
C PHE A 15 -37.54 7.11 24.68
N VAL A 16 -38.28 8.17 24.95
CA VAL A 16 -38.90 9.11 24.01
C VAL A 16 -37.84 9.88 23.22
N SER A 17 -38.09 9.89 21.91
CA SER A 17 -37.51 10.72 20.86
C SER A 17 -37.29 12.19 21.21
N HIS A 18 -36.11 12.73 20.87
CA HIS A 18 -35.93 14.15 20.50
C HIS A 18 -35.06 14.26 19.23
N PRO A 19 -35.54 14.88 18.15
CA PRO A 19 -34.78 15.12 16.93
C PRO A 19 -34.00 16.44 17.02
N SER A 20 -32.68 16.36 17.14
CA SER A 20 -31.80 17.52 16.97
C SER A 20 -31.57 17.78 15.48
N GLY A 21 -32.36 18.71 14.93
CA GLY A 21 -32.21 19.19 13.57
C GLY A 21 -30.90 19.95 13.35
N PHE A 22 -30.03 19.42 12.49
CA PHE A 22 -28.94 20.17 11.89
C PHE A 22 -29.30 20.57 10.46
N VAL A 23 -29.67 21.85 10.33
CA VAL A 23 -29.91 22.53 9.06
C VAL A 23 -28.55 22.86 8.43
N PHE A 24 -28.13 22.10 7.42
CA PHE A 24 -27.03 22.52 6.54
C PHE A 24 -27.55 23.58 5.56
N ARG A 25 -27.30 24.86 5.89
CA ARG A 25 -27.40 25.95 4.91
C ARG A 25 -26.28 25.82 3.89
N SER A 26 -26.69 25.59 2.65
CA SER A 26 -25.92 25.77 1.41
C SER A 26 -25.18 27.11 1.39
N LEU A 27 -23.84 27.08 1.43
CA LEU A 27 -22.98 28.23 1.12
C LEU A 27 -22.44 28.10 -0.29
N LYS A 28 -22.94 29.01 -1.14
CA LYS A 28 -22.52 29.22 -2.53
C LYS A 28 -21.04 29.57 -2.63
N LYS A 29 -20.43 29.04 -3.69
CA LYS A 29 -19.25 29.54 -4.43
C LYS A 29 -18.82 30.97 -4.09
N VAL A 30 -17.59 31.11 -3.60
CA VAL A 30 -16.77 32.30 -3.85
C VAL A 30 -15.39 31.82 -4.33
N GLY A 31 -15.17 31.92 -5.64
CA GLY A 31 -13.84 31.76 -6.22
C GLY A 31 -13.00 33.00 -5.90
N ARG A 32 -11.92 32.82 -5.13
CA ARG A 32 -10.83 33.79 -5.06
C ARG A 32 -9.51 33.07 -5.31
N LYS A 33 -8.83 33.49 -6.37
CA LYS A 33 -7.44 33.14 -6.65
C LYS A 33 -6.57 33.69 -5.51
N LEU A 34 -5.98 32.81 -4.72
CA LEU A 34 -4.94 33.16 -3.75
C LEU A 34 -3.57 33.04 -4.44
N THR A 35 -3.02 34.19 -4.80
CA THR A 35 -1.63 34.37 -5.18
C THR A 35 -0.79 34.41 -3.90
N PHE A 36 0.13 33.46 -3.73
CA PHE A 36 1.06 33.47 -2.60
C PHE A 36 2.25 34.38 -2.90
N PRO A 37 2.60 35.35 -2.02
CA PRO A 37 3.85 36.09 -2.11
C PRO A 37 5.05 35.26 -1.60
N PRO A 38 6.26 35.50 -2.11
CA PRO A 38 7.46 34.76 -1.71
C PRO A 38 7.88 35.08 -0.27
N LEU A 39 8.17 34.01 0.48
CA LEU A 39 8.70 34.02 1.84
C LEU A 39 10.15 34.51 1.87
N SER A 40 10.33 35.82 1.96
CA SER A 40 11.58 36.40 2.44
C SER A 40 11.28 37.72 3.14
N ARG A 41 11.34 37.68 4.48
CA ARG A 41 11.33 38.78 5.48
C ARG A 41 10.26 38.55 6.53
N VAL A 42 10.58 37.80 7.59
CA VAL A 42 10.23 38.11 9.00
C VAL A 42 11.04 37.12 9.82
N LEU A 43 12.18 37.57 10.36
CA LEU A 43 12.83 37.09 11.59
C LEU A 43 14.03 38.02 11.83
N LYS A 44 13.72 39.30 12.07
CA LYS A 44 14.61 40.24 12.74
C LYS A 44 13.88 40.63 14.02
N ASN A 45 14.62 40.60 15.12
CA ASN A 45 14.25 41.07 16.46
C ASN A 45 13.65 39.98 17.35
N MET A 46 14.51 39.30 18.12
CA MET A 46 14.34 39.18 19.58
C MET A 46 15.56 38.51 20.22
N MET A 47 16.30 39.34 20.97
CA MET A 47 16.90 39.07 22.28
C MET A 47 18.41 39.36 22.41
N PRO A 48 18.82 40.08 23.48
CA PRO A 48 20.18 40.53 23.69
C PRO A 48 20.94 39.70 24.75
N THR A 49 22.21 40.09 24.89
CA THR A 49 23.09 40.02 26.09
C THR A 49 23.97 38.79 26.36
N LYS A 50 25.28 39.10 26.25
CA LYS A 50 26.43 38.71 27.10
C LYS A 50 27.02 37.31 26.90
N ILE A 51 27.90 37.22 25.90
CA ILE A 51 28.96 36.21 25.84
C ILE A 51 30.27 36.88 26.26
N LEU A 52 30.88 36.35 27.33
CA LEU A 52 32.22 36.71 27.80
C LEU A 52 33.25 36.47 26.69
N ARG A 53 34.11 37.46 26.46
CA ARG A 53 35.25 37.37 25.54
C ARG A 53 36.37 36.50 26.16
N PRO A 54 36.78 35.39 25.54
CA PRO A 54 38.04 34.76 25.89
C PRO A 54 39.21 35.58 25.35
N ARG A 55 40.21 35.74 26.22
CA ARG A 55 41.46 36.46 26.02
C ARG A 55 42.25 35.84 24.86
N ALA A 56 42.48 36.60 23.80
CA ALA A 56 43.27 36.17 22.65
C ALA A 56 44.72 35.87 23.06
N ARG A 57 45.09 34.59 23.12
CA ARG A 57 46.51 34.20 23.04
C ARG A 57 46.97 34.43 21.60
N ARG A 58 47.87 35.40 21.42
CA ARG A 58 48.64 35.58 20.18
C ARG A 58 49.46 34.32 19.95
N LEU A 59 48.97 33.42 19.09
CA LEU A 59 49.82 32.43 18.44
C LEU A 59 50.57 33.17 17.34
N ALA A 60 51.90 33.16 17.46
CA ALA A 60 52.80 33.76 16.49
C ALA A 60 52.55 33.15 15.10
N LEU A 61 52.17 33.99 14.13
CA LEU A 61 52.18 33.63 12.72
C LEU A 61 53.63 33.34 12.30
N THR A 62 53.99 32.06 12.25
CA THR A 62 55.17 31.64 11.51
C THR A 62 54.90 31.83 10.03
N ARG A 63 55.73 32.65 9.37
CA ARG A 63 55.63 32.93 7.93
C ARG A 63 55.75 31.60 7.16
N PRO A 64 54.76 31.22 6.33
CA PRO A 64 54.84 30.01 5.53
C PRO A 64 55.96 30.16 4.49
N THR A 65 56.96 29.29 4.58
CA THR A 65 58.06 29.19 3.62
C THR A 65 57.55 28.61 2.29
N ASN A 66 58.21 28.95 1.18
CA ASN A 66 57.75 28.66 -0.20
C ASN A 66 57.45 27.17 -0.50
N ARG A 67 57.89 26.22 0.33
CA ARG A 67 57.57 24.78 0.21
C ARG A 67 56.14 24.40 0.63
N THR A 68 55.48 25.21 1.46
CA THR A 68 54.08 24.95 1.90
C THR A 68 53.04 25.39 0.85
N ARG A 69 53.41 26.31 -0.05
CA ARG A 69 52.54 26.80 -1.13
C ARG A 69 52.38 25.81 -2.28
N THR A 70 53.33 24.90 -2.49
CA THR A 70 53.24 23.85 -3.52
C THR A 70 52.40 22.67 -3.07
N LEU A 71 52.49 22.26 -1.79
CA LEU A 71 51.64 21.20 -1.20
C LEU A 71 50.15 21.56 -1.16
N LEU A 72 49.81 22.82 -0.83
CA LEU A 72 48.42 23.30 -0.86
C LEU A 72 47.80 23.31 -2.27
N LYS A 73 48.59 23.60 -3.31
CA LYS A 73 48.12 23.53 -4.71
C LYS A 73 47.89 22.09 -5.17
N ALA A 74 48.71 21.14 -4.73
CA ALA A 74 48.52 19.72 -5.04
C ALA A 74 47.26 19.13 -4.38
N ILE A 75 46.97 19.51 -3.12
CA ILE A 75 45.75 19.10 -2.42
C ILE A 75 44.50 19.74 -3.04
N ALA A 76 44.57 21.00 -3.45
CA ALA A 76 43.47 21.67 -4.15
C ALA A 76 43.17 21.03 -5.52
N LEU A 77 44.20 20.56 -6.24
CA LEU A 77 44.02 19.86 -7.52
C LEU A 77 43.46 18.43 -7.32
N LEU A 78 43.84 17.74 -6.24
CA LEU A 78 43.31 16.41 -5.91
C LEU A 78 41.83 16.47 -5.46
N LEU A 79 41.41 17.54 -4.76
CA LEU A 79 40.02 17.76 -4.38
C LEU A 79 39.11 18.16 -5.56
N LEU A 80 39.67 18.78 -6.61
CA LEU A 80 38.90 19.17 -7.79
C LEU A 80 38.58 17.98 -8.72
N VAL A 81 39.40 16.93 -8.70
CA VAL A 81 39.20 15.72 -9.54
C VAL A 81 38.12 14.77 -8.97
N CYS A 82 37.91 14.75 -7.64
CA CYS A 82 36.88 13.89 -7.02
C CYS A 82 35.43 14.42 -7.18
N ALA A 83 35.24 15.67 -7.61
CA ALA A 83 33.91 16.30 -7.64
C ALA A 83 33.14 16.08 -8.96
N SER A 84 33.68 15.31 -9.91
CA SER A 84 33.08 15.13 -11.24
C SER A 84 32.94 13.66 -11.64
N ALA A 85 32.55 12.80 -10.70
CA ALA A 85 31.97 11.51 -11.09
C ALA A 85 30.61 11.80 -11.78
N PRO A 86 30.43 11.49 -13.08
CA PRO A 86 29.13 11.62 -13.70
C PRO A 86 28.17 10.72 -12.91
N ALA A 87 27.06 11.30 -12.45
CA ALA A 87 25.96 10.54 -11.87
C ALA A 87 25.43 9.61 -12.97
N GLN A 88 26.02 8.43 -13.09
CA GLN A 88 25.49 7.38 -13.94
C GLN A 88 24.07 7.13 -13.42
N THR A 89 23.09 7.54 -14.21
CA THR A 89 21.68 7.19 -14.01
C THR A 89 21.59 5.67 -14.18
N ALA A 90 21.94 4.96 -13.10
CA ALA A 90 21.92 3.53 -13.06
C ALA A 90 20.51 3.08 -13.44
N LYS A 91 20.39 2.46 -14.61
CA LYS A 91 19.12 1.98 -15.13
C LYS A 91 18.48 1.09 -14.07
N LEU A 92 17.29 1.47 -13.59
CA LEU A 92 16.59 0.68 -12.58
C LEU A 92 16.32 -0.73 -13.14
N PRO A 93 16.52 -1.79 -12.33
CA PRO A 93 16.23 -3.14 -12.76
C PRO A 93 14.73 -3.31 -13.06
N THR A 94 14.40 -4.21 -13.98
CA THR A 94 13.01 -4.52 -14.27
C THR A 94 12.34 -5.17 -13.05
N PRO A 95 11.02 -4.97 -12.85
CA PRO A 95 10.28 -5.60 -11.76
C PRO A 95 10.46 -7.12 -11.75
N ASP A 96 10.43 -7.75 -12.93
CA ASP A 96 10.64 -9.19 -13.07
C ASP A 96 11.96 -9.67 -12.50
N LYS A 97 13.04 -8.90 -12.69
CA LYS A 97 14.33 -9.27 -12.13
C LYS A 97 14.28 -9.20 -10.60
N ILE A 98 13.75 -8.11 -10.05
CA ILE A 98 13.64 -7.91 -8.59
C ILE A 98 12.81 -9.04 -7.96
N ILE A 99 11.63 -9.31 -8.51
CA ILE A 99 10.72 -10.34 -7.99
C ILE A 99 11.29 -11.74 -8.17
N ASN A 100 11.96 -12.03 -9.29
CA ASN A 100 12.63 -13.33 -9.45
C ASN A 100 13.79 -13.52 -8.46
N ASP A 101 14.56 -12.46 -8.18
CA ASP A 101 15.63 -12.51 -7.18
C ASP A 101 15.03 -12.76 -5.77
N TYR A 102 13.94 -12.08 -5.43
CA TYR A 102 13.19 -12.34 -4.18
C TYR A 102 12.67 -13.77 -4.09
N VAL A 103 11.94 -14.23 -5.12
CA VAL A 103 11.40 -15.59 -5.18
C VAL A 103 12.51 -16.63 -5.02
N LYS A 104 13.68 -16.42 -5.62
CA LYS A 104 14.84 -17.30 -5.42
C LYS A 104 15.34 -17.28 -3.98
N ALA A 105 15.47 -16.10 -3.37
CA ALA A 105 15.96 -15.94 -2.00
C ALA A 105 15.07 -16.65 -0.95
N VAL A 106 13.74 -16.61 -1.13
CA VAL A 106 12.80 -17.25 -0.19
C VAL A 106 12.59 -18.75 -0.41
N GLY A 107 13.20 -19.36 -1.44
CA GLY A 107 13.16 -20.82 -1.65
C GLY A 107 12.88 -21.29 -3.09
N GLY A 108 12.59 -20.36 -4.00
CA GLY A 108 12.40 -20.61 -5.42
C GLY A 108 11.00 -21.04 -5.83
N ARG A 109 10.67 -20.83 -7.10
CA ARG A 109 9.33 -21.05 -7.67
C ARG A 109 8.76 -22.44 -7.42
N LYS A 110 9.59 -23.50 -7.49
CA LYS A 110 9.14 -24.89 -7.31
C LYS A 110 8.61 -25.13 -5.89
N ARG A 111 9.28 -24.61 -4.87
CA ARG A 111 8.84 -24.77 -3.47
C ARG A 111 7.60 -23.93 -3.19
N LEU A 112 7.58 -22.68 -3.65
CA LEU A 112 6.42 -21.80 -3.52
C LEU A 112 5.18 -22.38 -4.21
N ALA A 113 5.32 -23.01 -5.37
CA ALA A 113 4.21 -23.64 -6.08
C ALA A 113 3.65 -24.90 -5.37
N ALA A 114 4.39 -25.47 -4.42
CA ALA A 114 3.92 -26.61 -3.60
C ALA A 114 3.14 -26.16 -2.35
N LEU A 115 3.14 -24.86 -2.05
CA LEU A 115 2.34 -24.30 -0.97
C LEU A 115 0.88 -24.18 -1.41
N ARG A 116 -0.03 -24.56 -0.52
CA ARG A 116 -1.48 -24.38 -0.66
C ARG A 116 -1.97 -23.30 0.27
N ASP A 117 -1.46 -23.31 1.50
CA ASP A 117 -1.76 -22.35 2.55
C ASP A 117 -0.62 -22.29 3.57
N ALA A 118 -0.64 -21.23 4.39
CA ALA A 118 0.25 -21.01 5.51
C ALA A 118 -0.51 -20.35 6.67
N THR A 119 -0.16 -20.72 7.91
CA THR A 119 -0.63 -20.05 9.13
C THR A 119 0.58 -19.67 9.97
N TYR A 120 0.66 -18.40 10.34
CA TYR A 120 1.70 -17.81 11.18
C TYR A 120 1.09 -17.37 12.51
N GLU A 121 1.73 -17.75 13.60
CA GLU A 121 1.37 -17.29 14.96
C GLU A 121 2.44 -16.31 15.45
N TRP A 122 2.02 -15.19 16.01
CA TRP A 122 2.86 -14.07 16.40
C TRP A 122 2.62 -13.68 17.85
N SER A 123 3.68 -13.31 18.56
CA SER A 123 3.55 -12.47 19.76
C SER A 123 3.58 -11.01 19.35
N VAL A 124 2.75 -10.18 19.99
CA VAL A 124 2.61 -8.76 19.65
C VAL A 124 3.13 -7.91 20.80
N ARG A 125 3.95 -6.93 20.46
CA ARG A 125 4.34 -5.83 21.34
C ARG A 125 3.84 -4.50 20.79
N GLN A 126 3.44 -3.60 21.67
CA GLN A 126 3.09 -2.23 21.33
C GLN A 126 3.88 -1.29 22.23
N ASN A 127 4.58 -0.33 21.63
CA ASN A 127 5.44 0.62 22.36
C ASN A 127 6.46 -0.07 23.30
N GLY A 128 6.94 -1.26 22.92
CA GLY A 128 7.93 -2.04 23.68
C GLY A 128 7.35 -2.93 24.79
N ALA A 129 6.06 -2.81 25.13
CA ALA A 129 5.38 -3.68 26.08
C ALA A 129 4.68 -4.84 25.37
N ASP A 130 4.52 -5.98 26.06
CA ASP A 130 3.72 -7.10 25.57
C ASP A 130 2.25 -6.65 25.45
N ALA A 131 1.69 -6.83 24.26
CA ALA A 131 0.38 -6.29 23.89
C ALA A 131 -0.63 -7.36 23.50
N GLY A 132 -0.18 -8.59 23.22
CA GLY A 132 -1.07 -9.72 22.93
C GLY A 132 -0.49 -10.70 21.91
N THR A 133 -1.36 -11.29 21.10
CA THR A 133 -1.01 -12.25 20.05
C THR A 133 -1.67 -11.89 18.73
N ALA A 134 -1.12 -12.39 17.64
CA ALA A 134 -1.73 -12.26 16.32
C ALA A 134 -1.58 -13.54 15.53
N ARG A 135 -2.50 -13.78 14.60
CA ARG A 135 -2.46 -14.88 13.65
C ARG A 135 -2.56 -14.33 12.25
N THR A 136 -1.72 -14.83 11.33
CA THR A 136 -1.84 -14.52 9.89
C THR A 136 -2.07 -15.80 9.12
N GLN A 137 -3.12 -15.83 8.32
CA GLN A 137 -3.51 -16.97 7.52
C GLN A 137 -3.52 -16.59 6.05
N VAL A 138 -2.87 -17.41 5.22
CA VAL A 138 -2.69 -17.15 3.80
C VAL A 138 -3.10 -18.39 3.03
N LYS A 139 -3.87 -18.21 1.95
CA LYS A 139 -4.24 -19.28 1.03
C LYS A 139 -3.91 -18.87 -0.40
N THR A 140 -3.20 -19.74 -1.12
CA THR A 140 -2.68 -19.49 -2.48
C THR A 140 -3.73 -19.14 -3.53
N THR A 141 -5.02 -19.33 -3.23
CA THR A 141 -6.16 -18.85 -4.02
C THR A 141 -6.33 -17.32 -3.98
N GLY A 142 -5.46 -16.59 -3.29
CA GLY A 142 -5.50 -15.13 -3.18
C GLY A 142 -6.31 -14.66 -1.98
N ALA A 143 -6.23 -15.38 -0.86
CA ALA A 143 -6.90 -15.02 0.39
C ALA A 143 -5.88 -14.80 1.51
N LEU A 144 -6.12 -13.77 2.31
CA LEU A 144 -5.31 -13.34 3.45
C LEU A 144 -6.23 -12.95 4.59
N ARG A 145 -5.91 -13.41 5.81
CA ARG A 145 -6.57 -13.01 7.05
C ARG A 145 -5.52 -12.71 8.10
N THR A 146 -5.79 -11.69 8.92
CA THR A 146 -4.99 -11.35 10.10
C THR A 146 -5.92 -11.11 11.26
N ASP A 147 -5.71 -11.85 12.34
CA ASP A 147 -6.44 -11.72 13.61
C ASP A 147 -5.48 -11.19 14.66
N PHE A 148 -5.94 -10.26 15.49
CA PHE A 148 -5.21 -9.72 16.63
C PHE A 148 -6.04 -9.89 17.88
N ILE A 149 -5.43 -10.43 18.93
CA ILE A 149 -5.99 -10.49 20.28
C ILE A 149 -5.10 -9.60 21.14
N LEU A 150 -5.53 -8.36 21.37
CA LEU A 150 -4.78 -7.35 22.11
C LEU A 150 -5.45 -7.03 23.44
N ALA A 151 -4.72 -6.33 24.32
CA ALA A 151 -5.28 -5.86 25.60
C ALA A 151 -6.48 -4.90 25.44
N ASP A 152 -6.56 -4.20 24.31
CA ASP A 152 -7.65 -3.25 23.99
C ASP A 152 -8.78 -3.86 23.15
N GLY A 153 -8.75 -5.17 22.90
CA GLY A 153 -9.80 -5.91 22.20
C GLY A 153 -9.28 -6.78 21.05
N GLU A 154 -10.23 -7.41 20.37
CA GLU A 154 -9.95 -8.20 19.17
C GLU A 154 -10.07 -7.35 17.91
N ARG A 155 -9.17 -7.57 16.95
CA ARG A 155 -9.20 -6.90 15.65
C ARG A 155 -8.87 -7.89 14.56
N ASP A 156 -9.73 -7.97 13.57
CA ASP A 156 -9.56 -8.92 12.48
C ASP A 156 -9.64 -8.18 11.15
N ALA A 157 -8.94 -8.68 10.15
CA ALA A 157 -9.12 -8.24 8.77
C ALA A 157 -8.89 -9.41 7.84
N ALA A 158 -9.72 -9.52 6.81
CA ALA A 158 -9.49 -10.49 5.75
C ALA A 158 -9.84 -9.91 4.39
N ALA A 159 -9.19 -10.45 3.37
CA ALA A 159 -9.49 -10.18 1.99
C ALA A 159 -9.32 -11.45 1.15
N ASN A 160 -10.23 -11.64 0.19
CA ASN A 160 -10.16 -12.66 -0.83
C ASN A 160 -10.52 -12.06 -2.19
N ALA A 161 -10.68 -12.86 -3.25
CA ALA A 161 -10.98 -12.33 -4.57
C ALA A 161 -12.29 -11.49 -4.64
N ARG A 162 -13.25 -11.78 -3.76
CA ARG A 162 -14.61 -11.21 -3.76
C ARG A 162 -14.81 -10.14 -2.71
N THR A 163 -14.40 -10.41 -1.48
CA THR A 163 -14.71 -9.60 -0.30
C THR A 163 -13.44 -9.12 0.37
N ALA A 164 -13.56 -7.99 1.07
CA ALA A 164 -12.55 -7.50 2.00
C ALA A 164 -13.30 -6.86 3.16
N TRP A 165 -12.88 -7.16 4.39
CA TRP A 165 -13.57 -6.71 5.59
C TRP A 165 -12.59 -6.52 6.74
N THR A 166 -13.01 -5.77 7.73
CA THR A 166 -12.25 -5.57 8.96
C THR A 166 -13.18 -5.39 10.15
N ARG A 167 -12.73 -5.87 11.31
CA ARG A 167 -13.31 -5.66 12.63
C ARG A 167 -12.38 -4.74 13.42
N THR A 168 -12.90 -3.61 13.90
CA THR A 168 -12.15 -2.69 14.77
C THR A 168 -12.11 -3.21 16.21
N SER A 169 -11.29 -2.58 17.08
CA SER A 169 -11.22 -2.94 18.51
C SER A 169 -12.56 -2.89 19.22
N ASP A 170 -13.46 -2.03 18.74
CA ASP A 170 -14.79 -1.83 19.29
C ASP A 170 -15.77 -2.96 18.88
N GLY A 171 -15.29 -3.98 18.17
CA GLY A 171 -16.07 -5.11 17.67
C GLY A 171 -16.86 -4.82 16.39
N HIS A 172 -16.85 -3.58 15.89
CA HIS A 172 -17.58 -3.20 14.68
C HIS A 172 -16.96 -3.84 13.43
N LEU A 173 -17.72 -4.73 12.81
CA LEU A 173 -17.40 -5.27 11.50
C LEU A 173 -17.81 -4.30 10.40
N ARG A 174 -16.88 -3.96 9.51
CA ARG A 174 -17.16 -3.25 8.27
C ARG A 174 -16.63 -4.00 7.07
N THR A 175 -17.42 -4.01 6.01
CA THR A 175 -16.93 -4.37 4.68
C THR A 175 -16.09 -3.20 4.17
N LEU A 176 -14.89 -3.48 3.68
CA LEU A 176 -14.05 -2.49 3.01
C LEU A 176 -14.64 -2.23 1.62
N THR A 177 -14.54 -0.98 1.20
CA THR A 177 -15.14 -0.47 -0.04
C THR A 177 -14.09 0.26 -0.87
N ASP A 178 -14.41 0.55 -2.14
CA ASP A 178 -13.58 1.37 -3.03
C ASP A 178 -12.07 0.99 -3.03
N SER A 179 -11.19 1.98 -2.91
CA SER A 179 -9.74 1.83 -2.91
C SER A 179 -9.22 0.96 -1.77
N GLU A 180 -9.87 0.98 -0.59
CA GLU A 180 -9.47 0.13 0.54
C GLU A 180 -9.69 -1.35 0.19
N ALA A 181 -10.86 -1.68 -0.35
CA ALA A 181 -11.19 -3.03 -0.80
C ALA A 181 -10.27 -3.50 -1.93
N PHE A 182 -10.01 -2.63 -2.91
CA PHE A 182 -9.14 -2.95 -4.03
C PHE A 182 -7.69 -3.18 -3.56
N ALA A 183 -7.17 -2.37 -2.64
CA ALA A 183 -5.83 -2.51 -2.11
C ALA A 183 -5.68 -3.77 -1.23
N ALA A 184 -6.64 -4.03 -0.33
CA ALA A 184 -6.65 -5.23 0.50
C ALA A 184 -6.67 -6.53 -0.33
N ARG A 185 -7.48 -6.57 -1.39
CA ARG A 185 -7.52 -7.73 -2.30
C ARG A 185 -6.25 -7.88 -3.13
N LEU A 186 -5.64 -6.77 -3.55
CA LEU A 186 -4.34 -6.82 -4.22
C LEU A 186 -3.24 -7.34 -3.27
N GLN A 187 -3.27 -6.94 -2.00
CA GLN A 187 -2.33 -7.45 -0.99
C GLN A 187 -2.49 -8.96 -0.85
N ALA A 188 -3.72 -9.44 -0.61
CA ALA A 188 -4.01 -10.86 -0.47
C ALA A 188 -3.53 -11.66 -1.68
N LEU A 189 -3.78 -11.16 -2.89
CA LEU A 189 -3.39 -11.79 -4.14
C LEU A 189 -1.86 -11.91 -4.32
N LEU A 190 -1.12 -10.84 -3.98
CA LEU A 190 0.33 -10.79 -4.11
C LEU A 190 1.02 -11.66 -3.05
N GLU A 191 0.63 -11.53 -1.79
CA GLU A 191 1.25 -12.25 -0.67
C GLU A 191 0.90 -13.74 -0.71
N ALA A 192 -0.33 -14.10 -1.08
CA ALA A 192 -0.72 -15.51 -1.27
C ALA A 192 0.05 -16.23 -2.37
N SER A 193 0.57 -15.50 -3.36
CA SER A 193 1.38 -16.09 -4.42
C SER A 193 2.88 -15.86 -4.22
N TRP A 194 3.30 -15.29 -3.08
CA TRP A 194 4.67 -14.82 -2.84
C TRP A 194 5.23 -14.04 -4.05
N PHE A 195 4.39 -13.22 -4.67
CA PHE A 195 4.66 -12.45 -5.89
C PHE A 195 5.00 -13.28 -7.14
N ALA A 196 5.07 -14.60 -7.07
CA ALA A 196 5.59 -15.45 -8.15
C ALA A 196 4.70 -15.42 -9.40
N ASP A 197 3.40 -15.19 -9.22
CA ASP A 197 2.38 -15.30 -10.27
C ASP A 197 1.64 -13.98 -10.58
N TYR A 198 2.17 -12.83 -10.15
CA TYR A 198 1.52 -11.53 -10.31
C TYR A 198 1.09 -11.23 -11.77
N LYS A 199 1.90 -11.64 -12.76
CA LYS A 199 1.56 -11.51 -14.18
C LYS A 199 0.37 -12.36 -14.60
N LYS A 200 0.29 -13.61 -14.15
CA LYS A 200 -0.83 -14.52 -14.45
C LYS A 200 -2.13 -13.96 -13.86
N GLN A 201 -2.01 -13.27 -12.74
CA GLN A 201 -3.10 -12.59 -12.03
C GLN A 201 -3.45 -11.22 -12.64
N LYS A 202 -2.88 -10.85 -13.80
CA LYS A 202 -3.11 -9.57 -14.51
C LYS A 202 -2.76 -8.34 -13.66
N VAL A 203 -1.80 -8.47 -12.75
CA VAL A 203 -1.21 -7.36 -12.00
C VAL A 203 -0.06 -6.75 -12.79
N LEU A 204 -0.05 -5.43 -12.92
CA LEU A 204 1.07 -4.68 -13.49
C LEU A 204 2.08 -4.38 -12.39
N ALA A 205 3.37 -4.46 -12.70
CA ALA A 205 4.44 -4.07 -11.78
C ALA A 205 5.36 -3.04 -12.45
N ARG A 206 5.86 -2.08 -11.68
CA ARG A 206 6.80 -1.05 -12.14
C ARG A 206 7.82 -0.73 -11.06
N THR A 207 9.10 -0.72 -11.40
CA THR A 207 10.16 -0.25 -10.51
C THR A 207 10.12 1.27 -10.53
N VAL A 208 9.84 1.89 -9.38
CA VAL A 208 9.61 3.34 -9.27
C VAL A 208 10.88 4.05 -8.82
N ALA A 209 11.58 3.49 -7.84
CA ALA A 209 12.70 4.15 -7.19
C ALA A 209 13.73 3.16 -6.66
N ARG A 210 14.90 3.69 -6.30
CA ARG A 210 15.89 3.04 -5.47
C ARG A 210 16.08 3.89 -4.22
N ASP A 211 15.76 3.32 -3.07
CA ASP A 211 15.81 3.98 -1.76
C ASP A 211 16.85 3.29 -0.87
N THR A 212 17.00 3.78 0.36
CA THR A 212 17.76 3.11 1.43
C THR A 212 16.82 2.86 2.60
N LEU A 213 16.64 1.60 2.99
CA LEU A 213 15.81 1.19 4.11
C LEU A 213 16.63 0.34 5.08
N GLY A 214 16.63 0.71 6.37
CA GLY A 214 17.39 -0.02 7.38
C GLY A 214 18.90 -0.10 7.09
N GLY A 215 19.46 0.88 6.38
CA GLY A 215 20.87 0.87 5.93
C GLY A 215 21.15 0.02 4.69
N GLU A 216 20.16 -0.70 4.16
CA GLU A 216 20.28 -1.46 2.91
C GLU A 216 19.70 -0.67 1.72
N PRO A 217 20.39 -0.58 0.57
CA PRO A 217 19.75 -0.09 -0.65
C PRO A 217 18.58 -1.01 -1.04
N ALA A 218 17.43 -0.45 -1.40
CA ALA A 218 16.22 -1.19 -1.74
C ALA A 218 15.60 -0.67 -3.04
N TYR A 219 15.00 -1.56 -3.83
CA TYR A 219 14.21 -1.18 -5.01
C TYR A 219 12.74 -1.13 -4.64
N SER A 220 12.11 0.01 -4.92
CA SER A 220 10.67 0.19 -4.77
C SER A 220 9.94 -0.29 -6.01
N VAL A 221 9.03 -1.25 -5.83
CA VAL A 221 8.17 -1.80 -6.89
C VAL A 221 6.71 -1.48 -6.55
N GLU A 222 6.06 -0.79 -7.47
CA GLU A 222 4.64 -0.50 -7.41
C GLU A 222 3.87 -1.54 -8.21
N PHE A 223 2.89 -2.17 -7.56
CA PHE A 223 1.95 -3.10 -8.16
C PHE A 223 0.62 -2.42 -8.35
N ALA A 224 -0.01 -2.65 -9.50
CA ALA A 224 -1.31 -2.05 -9.80
C ALA A 224 -2.22 -3.01 -10.58
N THR A 225 -3.53 -2.92 -10.33
CA THR A 225 -4.54 -3.62 -11.12
C THR A 225 -5.27 -2.66 -12.06
N ARG A 226 -5.96 -3.20 -13.06
CA ARG A 226 -6.84 -2.42 -13.94
C ARG A 226 -7.99 -1.74 -13.17
N ALA A 227 -8.38 -2.31 -12.03
CA ALA A 227 -9.42 -1.76 -11.15
C ALA A 227 -8.94 -0.59 -10.29
N GLY A 228 -7.68 -0.14 -10.44
CA GLY A 228 -7.15 1.02 -9.73
C GLY A 228 -6.48 0.71 -8.39
N ALA A 229 -6.45 -0.55 -7.94
CA ALA A 229 -5.68 -0.97 -6.77
C ALA A 229 -4.20 -0.62 -6.96
N ARG A 230 -3.53 -0.13 -5.91
CA ARG A 230 -2.08 0.13 -5.92
C ARG A 230 -1.47 -0.24 -4.57
N LEU A 231 -0.33 -0.91 -4.62
CA LEU A 231 0.51 -1.19 -3.45
C LEU A 231 1.98 -0.98 -3.80
N ARG A 232 2.78 -0.59 -2.81
CA ARG A 232 4.22 -0.41 -3.00
C ARG A 232 4.98 -1.35 -2.07
N TYR A 233 5.94 -2.06 -2.63
CA TYR A 233 6.82 -2.97 -1.90
C TYR A 233 8.28 -2.60 -2.14
N TRP A 234 9.12 -2.75 -1.13
CA TRP A 234 10.55 -2.51 -1.22
C TRP A 234 11.32 -3.80 -1.04
N PHE A 235 12.15 -4.13 -2.02
CA PHE A 235 12.98 -5.32 -2.03
C PHE A 235 14.45 -4.94 -1.88
N GLY A 236 15.14 -5.55 -0.93
CA GLY A 236 16.55 -5.32 -0.68
C GLY A 236 17.40 -5.58 -1.93
N ALA A 237 18.24 -4.63 -2.30
CA ALA A 237 19.12 -4.77 -3.45
C ALA A 237 20.27 -5.74 -3.16
N THR A 238 20.63 -5.95 -1.89
CA THR A 238 21.69 -6.86 -1.46
C THR A 238 21.09 -8.19 -0.99
N SER A 239 20.19 -8.14 -0.02
CA SER A 239 19.53 -9.31 0.59
C SER A 239 18.56 -10.00 -0.37
N LYS A 240 18.02 -9.26 -1.34
CA LYS A 240 16.93 -9.68 -2.23
C LYS A 240 15.61 -9.95 -1.50
N LEU A 241 15.52 -9.64 -0.21
CA LEU A 241 14.37 -9.92 0.62
C LEU A 241 13.37 -8.76 0.60
N LEU A 242 12.12 -9.04 0.97
CA LEU A 242 11.12 -8.00 1.15
C LEU A 242 11.44 -7.24 2.45
N LEU A 243 11.54 -5.91 2.36
CA LEU A 243 11.90 -5.06 3.51
C LEU A 243 10.71 -4.25 4.01
N GLN A 244 9.83 -3.81 3.10
CA GLN A 244 8.70 -2.97 3.46
C GLN A 244 7.55 -3.11 2.45
N MET A 245 6.34 -2.88 2.94
CA MET A 245 5.12 -2.62 2.17
C MET A 245 4.52 -1.29 2.62
N ALA A 246 3.90 -0.57 1.69
CA ALA A 246 3.03 0.56 1.98
C ALA A 246 1.70 0.41 1.22
N ASP A 247 0.62 0.62 1.96
CA ASP A 247 -0.73 0.76 1.47
C ASP A 247 -1.25 2.16 1.85
N ASP A 248 -1.21 3.06 0.87
CA ASP A 248 -1.67 4.43 1.05
C ASP A 248 -3.20 4.52 1.23
N ALA A 249 -3.97 3.57 0.69
CA ALA A 249 -5.43 3.58 0.79
C ALA A 249 -5.91 3.24 2.21
N ARG A 250 -5.18 2.35 2.90
CA ARG A 250 -5.47 1.97 4.29
C ARG A 250 -4.58 2.67 5.32
N HIS A 251 -3.69 3.57 4.87
CA HIS A 251 -2.70 4.27 5.71
C HIS A 251 -1.84 3.31 6.54
N VAL A 252 -1.40 2.20 5.93
CA VAL A 252 -0.61 1.15 6.59
C VAL A 252 0.78 1.07 5.96
N ARG A 253 1.79 0.96 6.82
CA ARG A 253 3.15 0.55 6.44
C ARG A 253 3.55 -0.67 7.24
N VAL A 254 4.13 -1.66 6.56
CA VAL A 254 4.62 -2.89 7.20
C VAL A 254 6.09 -3.05 6.89
N ARG A 255 6.95 -3.23 7.91
CA ARG A 255 8.37 -3.56 7.74
C ARG A 255 8.62 -5.01 8.10
N PHE A 256 9.52 -5.64 7.36
CA PHE A 256 9.90 -7.04 7.53
C PHE A 256 11.39 -7.11 7.86
N SER A 257 11.74 -7.78 8.94
CA SER A 257 13.12 -7.91 9.39
C SER A 257 13.40 -9.29 10.01
N GLU A 258 14.65 -9.52 10.38
CA GLU A 258 15.11 -10.77 11.00
C GLU A 258 14.82 -11.99 10.14
N TRP A 259 15.17 -11.89 8.85
CA TRP A 259 15.00 -12.98 7.92
C TRP A 259 15.94 -14.14 8.26
N ARG A 260 15.40 -15.32 8.53
CA ARG A 260 16.19 -16.53 8.83
C ARG A 260 15.47 -17.78 8.34
N ALA A 261 16.22 -18.88 8.27
CA ALA A 261 15.64 -20.18 7.99
C ALA A 261 14.89 -20.69 9.23
N GLN A 262 13.74 -21.32 9.02
CA GLN A 262 12.95 -21.95 10.08
C GLN A 262 12.88 -23.45 9.84
N ALA A 263 13.19 -24.24 10.87
CA ALA A 263 13.09 -25.69 10.78
C ALA A 263 11.65 -26.11 10.46
N GLY A 264 11.50 -27.05 9.53
CA GLY A 264 10.17 -27.50 9.07
C GLY A 264 9.48 -26.56 8.07
N SER A 265 10.05 -25.39 7.80
CA SER A 265 9.53 -24.51 6.75
C SER A 265 9.91 -25.01 5.34
N PRO A 266 8.97 -25.00 4.38
CA PRO A 266 9.29 -25.15 2.97
C PRO A 266 9.98 -23.92 2.36
N LEU A 267 9.93 -22.76 3.04
CA LEU A 267 10.65 -21.55 2.67
C LEU A 267 12.10 -21.61 3.15
N GLN A 268 13.00 -21.04 2.37
CA GLN A 268 14.41 -20.94 2.75
C GLN A 268 14.66 -19.81 3.76
N LEU A 269 13.92 -18.71 3.62
CA LEU A 269 14.00 -17.54 4.50
C LEU A 269 12.60 -17.02 4.77
N GLU A 270 12.33 -16.72 6.03
CA GLU A 270 11.08 -16.12 6.52
C GLU A 270 11.37 -14.89 7.37
N PRO A 271 10.47 -13.89 7.41
CA PRO A 271 10.61 -12.77 8.32
C PRO A 271 10.19 -13.21 9.73
N HIS A 272 11.10 -13.12 10.70
CA HIS A 272 10.76 -13.42 12.10
C HIS A 272 10.28 -12.20 12.87
N ARG A 273 10.39 -11.00 12.28
CA ARG A 273 9.89 -9.76 12.87
C ARG A 273 9.16 -8.92 11.83
N VAL A 274 7.97 -8.48 12.20
CA VAL A 274 7.09 -7.63 11.39
C VAL A 274 6.69 -6.41 12.20
N GLU A 275 6.93 -5.21 11.69
CA GLU A 275 6.45 -3.97 12.31
C GLU A 275 5.32 -3.39 11.50
N ILE A 276 4.19 -3.09 12.14
CA ILE A 276 3.02 -2.50 11.51
C ILE A 276 2.85 -1.08 12.07
N GLU A 277 2.92 -0.10 11.18
CA GLU A 277 2.61 1.30 11.45
C GLU A 277 1.28 1.62 10.75
N ARG A 278 0.28 2.09 11.50
CA ARG A 278 -0.93 2.68 10.96
C ARG A 278 -1.05 4.11 11.44
N GLU A 279 -1.49 5.01 10.57
CA GLU A 279 -1.72 6.40 10.94
C GLU A 279 -2.68 6.51 12.13
N GLY A 280 -2.28 7.24 13.18
CA GLY A 280 -3.06 7.42 14.40
C GLY A 280 -2.94 6.29 15.44
N GLU A 281 -2.25 5.19 15.13
CA GLU A 281 -2.05 4.06 16.04
C GLU A 281 -0.57 3.92 16.44
N GLY A 282 -0.32 3.32 17.60
CA GLY A 282 1.04 2.94 18.01
C GLY A 282 1.60 1.80 17.16
N THR A 283 2.92 1.80 16.93
CA THR A 283 3.57 0.73 16.17
C THR A 283 3.41 -0.63 16.86
N LEU A 284 2.90 -1.61 16.12
CA LEU A 284 2.86 -3.01 16.56
C LEU A 284 4.12 -3.72 16.06
N ALA A 285 4.83 -4.40 16.96
CA ALA A 285 5.95 -5.26 16.64
C ALA A 285 5.55 -6.72 16.87
N LEU A 286 5.45 -7.48 15.79
CA LEU A 286 5.10 -8.89 15.77
C LEU A 286 6.39 -9.72 15.71
N THR A 287 6.51 -10.71 16.60
CA THR A 287 7.61 -11.70 16.59
C THR A 287 7.05 -13.08 16.27
N LEU A 288 7.61 -13.74 15.26
CA LEU A 288 7.15 -15.05 14.81
C LEU A 288 7.39 -16.10 15.88
N GLN A 289 6.31 -16.77 16.30
CA GLN A 289 6.34 -17.88 17.25
C GLN A 289 6.35 -19.23 16.53
N SER A 290 5.46 -19.41 15.55
CA SER A 290 5.40 -20.63 14.76
C SER A 290 4.82 -20.37 13.37
N ALA A 291 5.18 -21.23 12.43
CA ALA A 291 4.57 -21.27 11.10
C ALA A 291 4.17 -22.72 10.76
N SER A 292 3.00 -22.89 10.19
CA SER A 292 2.48 -24.16 9.69
C SER A 292 2.02 -24.02 8.25
N TYR A 293 2.14 -25.10 7.48
CA TYR A 293 1.98 -25.09 6.03
C TYR A 293 1.10 -26.24 5.57
N ASN A 294 0.31 -25.99 4.51
CA ASN A 294 -0.52 -27.01 3.87
C ASN A 294 -1.50 -27.70 4.83
N THR A 295 -2.04 -26.94 5.79
CA THR A 295 -3.00 -27.38 6.81
C THR A 295 -4.44 -27.48 6.27
N ASN A 296 -4.66 -27.17 4.99
CA ASN A 296 -5.95 -27.20 4.30
C ASN A 296 -6.94 -26.19 4.91
N LEU A 297 -6.54 -24.92 4.92
CA LEU A 297 -7.38 -23.84 5.41
C LEU A 297 -8.73 -23.79 4.66
N ALA A 298 -9.82 -23.80 5.43
CA ALA A 298 -11.17 -23.68 4.88
C ALA A 298 -11.40 -22.28 4.30
N ASP A 299 -12.13 -22.17 3.19
CA ASP A 299 -12.41 -20.86 2.57
C ASP A 299 -13.28 -19.96 3.46
N SER A 300 -14.14 -20.57 4.29
CA SER A 300 -15.04 -19.87 5.20
C SER A 300 -14.33 -18.99 6.23
N ILE A 301 -13.07 -19.27 6.56
CA ILE A 301 -12.32 -18.42 7.51
C ILE A 301 -12.01 -17.04 6.94
N PHE A 302 -12.00 -16.89 5.61
CA PHE A 302 -11.72 -15.61 4.95
C PHE A 302 -13.00 -14.82 4.64
N GLU A 303 -14.17 -15.43 4.83
CA GLU A 303 -15.45 -14.76 4.69
C GLU A 303 -15.79 -13.98 5.96
N PRO A 304 -16.56 -12.89 5.86
CA PRO A 304 -16.99 -12.16 7.04
C PRO A 304 -17.82 -13.08 7.95
N PRO A 305 -17.70 -12.95 9.28
CA PRO A 305 -18.52 -13.68 10.24
C PRO A 305 -20.02 -13.58 9.94
N SER A 306 -20.76 -14.69 10.02
CA SER A 306 -22.17 -14.75 9.59
C SER A 306 -23.16 -14.01 10.50
N ASP A 307 -22.74 -13.63 11.70
CA ASP A 307 -23.46 -12.72 12.60
C ASP A 307 -23.37 -11.25 12.15
N SER A 308 -22.59 -10.98 11.10
CA SER A 308 -22.46 -9.64 10.58
C SER A 308 -23.66 -9.22 9.73
N THR A 309 -24.38 -8.22 10.22
CA THR A 309 -25.20 -7.37 9.36
C THR A 309 -24.27 -6.67 8.36
N LEU A 310 -24.19 -7.20 7.13
CA LEU A 310 -23.70 -6.46 5.98
C LEU A 310 -24.37 -5.07 6.00
N ASP A 311 -23.58 -3.99 6.00
CA ASP A 311 -24.08 -2.63 5.91
C ASP A 311 -24.56 -2.38 4.47
N ILE A 312 -25.72 -2.95 4.15
CA ILE A 312 -26.42 -2.79 2.88
C ILE A 312 -26.57 -1.28 2.55
N PRO A 313 -26.93 -0.39 3.50
CA PRO A 313 -26.94 1.04 3.24
C PRO A 313 -25.59 1.62 2.78
N ALA A 314 -24.46 1.24 3.40
CA ALA A 314 -23.14 1.67 2.92
C ALA A 314 -22.86 1.20 1.51
N LEU A 315 -23.14 -0.08 1.21
CA LEU A 315 -22.99 -0.64 -0.13
C LEU A 315 -23.85 0.09 -1.17
N LEU A 316 -25.11 0.40 -0.84
CA LEU A 316 -26.02 1.12 -1.74
C LEU A 316 -25.58 2.58 -1.97
N ARG A 317 -25.08 3.26 -0.92
CA ARG A 317 -24.52 4.61 -1.02
C ARG A 317 -23.29 4.63 -1.92
N GLU A 318 -22.43 3.62 -1.82
CA GLU A 318 -21.23 3.49 -2.65
C GLU A 318 -21.58 3.19 -4.12
N LEU A 319 -22.52 2.27 -4.35
CA LEU A 319 -23.00 1.95 -5.69
C LEU A 319 -23.54 3.22 -6.38
N SER A 320 -24.31 4.02 -5.64
CA SER A 320 -24.85 5.29 -6.13
C SER A 320 -23.75 6.29 -6.51
N LYS A 321 -22.69 6.41 -5.70
CA LYS A 321 -21.54 7.29 -6.00
C LYS A 321 -20.75 6.86 -7.23
N SER A 322 -20.56 5.55 -7.39
CA SER A 322 -19.84 4.98 -8.55
C SER A 322 -20.59 5.25 -9.87
N GLU A 323 -21.91 5.11 -9.87
CA GLU A 323 -22.75 5.41 -11.04
C GLU A 323 -22.77 6.91 -11.40
N GLU A 324 -22.68 7.79 -10.40
CA GLU A 324 -22.68 9.23 -10.61
C GLU A 324 -21.34 9.74 -11.18
N GLY A 325 -20.21 9.19 -10.72
CA GLY A 325 -18.89 9.48 -11.28
C GLY A 325 -18.77 9.13 -12.77
N ASP A 326 -19.36 8.01 -13.19
CA ASP A 326 -19.40 7.60 -14.60
C ASP A 326 -20.29 8.51 -15.45
N ARG A 327 -21.38 9.04 -14.88
CA ARG A 327 -22.27 10.01 -15.57
C ARG A 327 -21.66 11.40 -15.68
N GLU A 328 -20.91 11.86 -14.68
CA GLU A 328 -20.28 13.18 -14.70
C GLU A 328 -19.08 13.24 -15.68
N GLY A 329 -18.33 12.13 -15.82
CA GLY A 329 -17.32 11.97 -16.87
C GLY A 329 -17.87 12.08 -18.30
N LEU A 330 -19.14 11.75 -18.51
CA LEU A 330 -19.84 11.89 -19.81
C LEU A 330 -20.38 13.30 -20.05
N ARG A 331 -20.70 14.08 -19.00
CA ARG A 331 -21.21 15.47 -19.14
C ARG A 331 -20.13 16.50 -19.42
N GLY A 332 -18.87 16.22 -19.07
CA GLY A 332 -17.73 17.12 -19.32
C GLY A 332 -17.14 17.05 -20.75
N LEU A 333 -17.61 16.12 -21.59
CA LEU A 333 -17.13 16.03 -22.97
C LEU A 333 -17.80 17.12 -23.82
N PRO A 334 -17.04 18.07 -24.38
CA PRO A 334 -17.63 19.09 -25.26
C PRO A 334 -18.33 18.37 -26.41
N HIS A 335 -19.61 18.73 -26.66
CA HIS A 335 -20.49 18.14 -27.67
C HIS A 335 -19.85 17.93 -29.06
N ARG A 336 -18.76 18.65 -29.36
CA ARG A 336 -17.95 18.50 -30.57
C ARG A 336 -17.25 17.12 -30.70
N LYS A 337 -16.85 16.45 -29.60
CA LYS A 337 -16.16 15.15 -29.65
C LYS A 337 -17.10 13.94 -29.82
N LEU A 338 -18.32 14.02 -29.30
CA LEU A 338 -19.33 12.96 -29.48
C LEU A 338 -19.82 12.86 -30.93
N ARG A 339 -19.90 13.99 -31.64
CA ARG A 339 -20.24 14.01 -33.08
C ARG A 339 -19.12 13.40 -33.95
N LEU A 340 -17.86 13.70 -33.65
CA LEU A 340 -16.70 13.16 -34.36
C LEU A 340 -16.54 11.64 -34.19
N GLY A 341 -16.81 11.11 -33.00
CA GLY A 341 -16.76 9.65 -32.75
C GLY A 341 -17.87 8.86 -33.44
N ALA A 342 -19.06 9.44 -33.60
CA ALA A 342 -20.17 8.83 -34.32
C ALA A 342 -19.95 8.88 -35.85
N GLU A 343 -19.44 9.98 -36.38
CA GLU A 343 -19.12 10.12 -37.81
C GLU A 343 -17.95 9.23 -38.24
N ALA A 344 -16.92 9.07 -37.41
CA ALA A 344 -15.81 8.16 -37.68
C ALA A 344 -16.29 6.71 -37.80
N ARG A 345 -17.14 6.25 -36.87
CA ARG A 345 -17.72 4.90 -36.92
C ARG A 345 -18.66 4.71 -38.12
N ARG A 346 -19.39 5.75 -38.52
CA ARG A 346 -20.25 5.73 -39.72
C ARG A 346 -19.40 5.63 -41.00
N ARG A 347 -18.29 6.37 -41.09
CA ARG A 347 -17.34 6.29 -42.21
C ARG A 347 -16.67 4.93 -42.29
N GLU A 348 -16.28 4.35 -41.16
CA GLU A 348 -15.66 3.02 -41.11
C GLU A 348 -16.63 1.91 -41.56
N ARG A 349 -17.91 1.97 -41.14
CA ARG A 349 -18.95 1.06 -41.63
C ARG A 349 -19.22 1.21 -43.13
N LEU A 350 -19.24 2.43 -43.66
CA LEU A 350 -19.41 2.67 -45.09
C LEU A 350 -18.22 2.16 -45.91
N ALA A 351 -16.99 2.36 -45.42
CA ALA A 351 -15.78 1.85 -46.05
C ALA A 351 -15.72 0.31 -46.04
N ALA A 352 -16.12 -0.33 -44.93
CA ALA A 352 -16.22 -1.78 -44.85
C ALA A 352 -17.25 -2.34 -45.85
N HIS A 353 -18.40 -1.67 -45.99
CA HIS A 353 -19.43 -2.11 -46.93
C HIS A 353 -19.00 -1.95 -48.40
N ALA A 354 -18.26 -0.88 -48.73
CA ALA A 354 -17.70 -0.67 -50.06
C ALA A 354 -16.66 -1.74 -50.43
N ARG A 355 -15.77 -2.12 -49.48
CA ARG A 355 -14.79 -3.20 -49.69
C ARG A 355 -15.46 -4.55 -49.96
N ALA A 356 -16.54 -4.86 -49.25
CA ALA A 356 -17.29 -6.09 -49.46
C ALA A 356 -17.94 -6.16 -50.86
N ARG A 357 -18.41 -5.03 -51.41
CA ARG A 357 -18.96 -5.00 -52.78
C ARG A 357 -17.88 -5.11 -53.86
N GLY A 358 -16.68 -4.57 -53.62
CA GLY A 358 -15.55 -4.69 -54.56
C GLY A 358 -15.08 -6.13 -54.75
N GLN A 359 -14.96 -6.90 -53.66
CA GLN A 359 -14.48 -8.29 -53.71
C GLN A 359 -15.49 -9.25 -54.37
N GLY A 360 -16.80 -8.96 -54.30
CA GLY A 360 -17.83 -9.77 -54.97
C GLY A 360 -17.85 -9.62 -56.51
N GLY A 361 -17.43 -8.47 -57.04
CA GLY A 361 -17.38 -8.22 -58.48
C GLY A 361 -16.22 -8.93 -59.18
N GLU A 362 -15.08 -9.05 -58.51
CA GLU A 362 -13.88 -9.68 -59.08
C GLU A 362 -14.00 -11.21 -59.15
N ALA A 363 -14.72 -11.83 -58.21
CA ALA A 363 -15.02 -13.26 -58.23
C ALA A 363 -15.95 -13.67 -59.39
N ARG A 364 -16.81 -12.77 -59.89
CA ARG A 364 -17.68 -13.04 -61.04
C ARG A 364 -16.98 -12.90 -62.40
N ARG A 365 -15.92 -12.07 -62.50
CA ARG A 365 -15.14 -11.92 -63.74
C ARG A 365 -14.10 -13.01 -63.97
N ARG A 366 -13.79 -13.85 -62.98
CA ARG A 366 -12.91 -15.02 -63.14
C ARG A 366 -13.67 -16.32 -63.47
N ARG A 367 -15.00 -16.25 -63.65
CA ARG A 367 -15.87 -17.40 -63.98
C ARG A 367 -16.61 -17.25 -65.32
N ALA A 368 -16.33 -16.18 -66.06
CA ALA A 368 -16.68 -16.01 -67.47
C ALA A 368 -15.36 -15.93 -68.24
#